data_AF-A0A2P1P8D4-F1
#
_entry.id   AF-A0A2P1P8D4-F1
#
_cell.length_a   1.000
_cell.length_b   1.000
_cell.length_c   1.000
_cell.angle_alpha   90.00
_cell.angle_beta   90.00
_cell.angle_gamma   90.00
#
_symmetry.space_group_name_H-M   'P 1'
#
loop_
_entity.id
_entity.type
_entity.pdbx_description
1 polymer ?
#
loop_
_entity_poly.entity_id
_entity_poly.type
_entity_poly.pdbx_seq_one_letter_code
_entity_poly.pdbx_strand_id
1 'polypeptide(L)' 'MAENQTSELVKSISYLLASVGAVNWGLVGLLDFNLVSALLGEGSLITQIVYIVVGLSGISSLFHVIKKYV' A
#
# COMPACT_ATOMS: atom_id res chain seq x y z
N MET A 1 8.75 -16.58 -20.96
CA MET A 1 7.77 -17.32 -20.11
C MET A 1 7.87 -16.99 -18.62
N ALA A 2 9.05 -16.69 -18.05
CA ALA A 2 9.17 -16.28 -16.64
C ALA A 2 8.79 -14.81 -16.34
N GLU A 3 8.92 -13.91 -17.32
CA GLU A 3 8.66 -12.47 -17.17
C GLU A 3 7.19 -12.14 -16.82
N ASN A 4 6.24 -12.94 -17.31
CA ASN A 4 4.82 -12.71 -17.07
C ASN A 4 4.38 -13.09 -15.64
N GLN A 5 5.15 -13.90 -14.93
CA GLN A 5 4.81 -14.30 -13.55
C GLN A 5 5.29 -13.25 -12.54
N THR A 6 6.47 -12.67 -12.76
CA THR A 6 7.03 -11.62 -11.90
C THR A 6 6.14 -10.37 -11.90
N SER A 7 5.58 -10.01 -13.05
CA SER A 7 4.67 -8.86 -13.17
C SER A 7 3.33 -9.09 -12.45
N GLU A 8 2.80 -10.32 -12.45
CA GLU A 8 1.57 -10.66 -11.72
C GLU A 8 1.76 -10.68 -10.20
N LEU A 9 2.92 -11.14 -9.72
CA LEU A 9 3.27 -11.08 -8.30
C LEU A 9 3.38 -9.65 -7.80
N VAL A 10 4.08 -8.78 -8.55
CA VAL A 10 4.22 -7.36 -8.20
C VAL A 10 2.86 -6.68 -8.12
N LYS A 11 1.95 -6.93 -9.08
CA LYS A 11 0.58 -6.40 -9.01
C LYS A 11 -0.16 -6.84 -7.76
N SER A 12 -0.11 -8.14 -7.46
CA SER A 12 -0.79 -8.72 -6.30
C SER A 12 -0.29 -8.12 -4.99
N ILE A 13 1.03 -7.97 -4.86
CA ILE A 13 1.68 -7.33 -3.71
C ILE A 13 1.26 -5.85 -3.63
N SER A 14 1.28 -5.11 -4.74
CA SER A 14 0.84 -3.71 -4.76
C SER A 14 -0.61 -3.54 -4.31
N TYR A 15 -1.53 -4.41 -4.75
CA TYR A 15 -2.93 -4.38 -4.31
C TYR A 15 -3.08 -4.68 -2.82
N LEU A 16 -2.34 -5.67 -2.30
CA LEU A 16 -2.35 -5.98 -0.88
C LEU A 16 -1.86 -4.81 -0.04
N LEU A 17 -0.71 -4.22 -0.40
CA LEU A 17 -0.16 -3.08 0.34
C LEU A 17 -1.05 -1.84 0.24
N ALA A 18 -1.63 -1.57 -0.94
CA ALA A 18 -2.60 -0.49 -1.10
C ALA A 18 -3.86 -0.70 -0.24
N SER A 19 -4.32 -1.95 -0.13
CA SER A 19 -5.47 -2.31 0.72
C SER A 19 -5.15 -2.11 2.20
N VAL A 20 -3.95 -2.49 2.65
CA VAL A 20 -3.49 -2.22 4.04
C VAL A 20 -3.48 -0.72 4.30
N GLY A 21 -3.00 0.09 3.35
CA GLY A 21 -3.07 1.54 3.42
C GLY A 21 -4.49 2.07 3.56
N ALA A 22 -5.41 1.62 2.70
CA ALA A 22 -6.81 2.04 2.72
C ALA A 22 -7.49 1.69 4.07
N VAL A 23 -7.22 0.50 4.61
CA VAL A 23 -7.72 0.11 5.94
C VAL A 23 -7.14 1.00 7.03
N ASN A 24 -5.83 1.26 7.04
CA ASN A 24 -5.21 2.14 8.03
C ASN A 24 -5.80 3.56 7.98
N TRP A 25 -5.93 4.14 6.79
CA TRP A 25 -6.53 5.47 6.63
C TRP A 25 -8.02 5.49 7.00
N GLY A 26 -8.77 4.41 6.73
CA GLY A 26 -10.15 4.26 7.18
C GLY A 26 -10.26 4.23 8.71
N LEU A 27 -9.36 3.52 9.39
CA LEU A 27 -9.30 3.50 10.85
C LEU A 27 -8.94 4.86 11.44
N VAL A 28 -7.99 5.59 10.83
CA VAL A 28 -7.65 6.96 11.23
C VAL A 28 -8.84 7.89 11.04
N GLY A 29 -9.54 7.82 9.91
CA GLY A 29 -10.69 8.69 9.63
C GLY A 29 -11.93 8.40 10.49
N LEU A 30 -12.16 7.13 10.86
CA LEU A 30 -13.36 6.71 11.59
C LEU A 30 -13.18 6.68 13.11
N LEU A 31 -11.99 6.30 13.58
CA LEU A 31 -11.73 5.98 14.99
C LEU A 31 -10.54 6.77 15.57
N ASP A 32 -9.91 7.67 14.78
CA ASP A 32 -8.65 8.33 15.12
C ASP A 32 -7.54 7.33 15.52
N PHE A 33 -7.62 6.11 14.97
CA PHE A 33 -6.71 5.02 15.30
C PHE A 33 -5.78 4.70 14.15
N ASN A 34 -4.48 4.87 14.37
CA ASN A 34 -3.45 4.52 13.39
C ASN A 34 -2.84 3.14 13.69
N LEU A 35 -3.32 2.12 12.98
CA LEU A 35 -2.86 0.74 13.14
C LEU A 35 -1.37 0.57 12.85
N VAL A 36 -0.85 1.21 11.80
CA VAL A 36 0.56 1.09 11.42
C VAL A 36 1.46 1.67 12.52
N SER A 37 1.17 2.88 12.99
CA SER A 37 1.89 3.49 14.12
C SER A 37 1.72 2.69 15.42
N ALA A 38 0.53 2.11 15.66
CA ALA A 38 0.27 1.31 16.86
C ALA A 38 1.12 0.03 16.92
N LEU A 39 1.40 -0.58 15.77
CA LEU A 39 2.21 -1.80 15.68
C LEU A 39 3.72 -1.53 15.63
N LEU A 40 4.13 -0.44 14.96
CA LEU A 40 5.54 -0.18 14.61
C LEU A 40 6.15 0.99 15.40
N GLY A 41 5.38 1.59 16.29
CA GLY A 41 5.76 2.74 17.09
C GLY A 41 5.49 4.06 16.37
N GLU A 42 4.89 4.99 17.10
CA GLU A 42 4.63 6.34 16.61
C GLU A 42 5.96 7.08 16.34
N GLY A 43 6.04 7.75 15.20
CA GLY A 43 7.23 8.52 14.80
C GLY A 43 8.47 7.68 14.44
N SER A 44 8.40 6.35 14.50
CA SER A 44 9.56 5.49 14.19
C SER A 44 9.95 5.56 12.71
N LEU A 45 11.24 5.41 12.41
CA LEU A 45 11.74 5.35 11.03
C LEU A 45 11.08 4.19 10.25
N ILE A 46 10.80 3.08 10.93
CA ILE A 46 10.18 1.90 10.32
C ILE A 46 8.73 2.21 9.90
N THR A 47 7.97 2.90 10.76
CA THR A 47 6.61 3.38 10.45
C THR A 47 6.59 4.27 9.20
N GLN A 48 7.55 5.20 9.09
CA GLN A 48 7.67 6.07 7.92
C GLN A 48 7.99 5.29 6.64
N ILE A 49 8.92 4.33 6.70
CA ILE A 49 9.26 3.46 5.57
C ILE A 49 8.01 2.69 5.11
N VAL A 50 7.23 2.15 6.04
CA VAL A 50 5.98 1.44 5.70
C VAL A 50 5.00 2.36 4.99
N TYR A 51 4.82 3.61 5.45
CA TYR A 51 3.96 4.57 4.75
C TYR A 51 4.43 4.88 3.34
N ILE A 52 5.75 5.02 3.12
CA ILE A 52 6.31 5.26 1.79
C ILE A 52 6.01 4.07 0.87
N VAL A 53 6.27 2.84 1.32
CA VAL A 53 6.08 1.63 0.49
C VAL A 53 4.58 1.40 0.20
N VAL A 54 3.71 1.64 1.17
CA VAL A 54 2.24 1.58 0.98
C VAL A 54 1.78 2.64 -0.02
N GLY A 55 2.26 3.88 0.10
CA GLY A 55 1.94 4.96 -0.83
C GLY A 55 2.39 4.67 -2.27
N LEU A 56 3.62 4.19 -2.43
CA LEU A 56 4.15 3.78 -3.73
C LEU A 56 3.34 2.64 -4.35
N SER A 57 2.94 1.65 -3.53
CA SER A 57 2.08 0.55 -3.96
C SER A 57 0.72 1.03 -4.46
N GLY A 58 0.12 2.01 -3.77
CA GLY A 58 -1.11 2.67 -4.19
C GLY A 58 -0.96 3.38 -5.54
N ILE A 59 0.12 4.15 -5.73
CA ILE A 59 0.41 4.84 -7.00
C ILE A 59 0.63 3.84 -8.14
N SER A 60 1.43 2.79 -7.93
CA SER A 60 1.66 1.75 -8.94
C SER A 60 0.37 1.04 -9.35
N SER A 61 -0.49 0.72 -8.37
CA SER A 61 -1.81 0.14 -8.61
C SER A 61 -2.70 1.09 -9.42
N LEU A 62 -2.76 2.37 -9.04
CA LEU A 62 -3.56 3.36 -9.75
C LEU A 62 -3.08 3.57 -11.19
N PHE A 63 -1.76 3.66 -11.41
CA PHE A 63 -1.19 3.79 -12.74
C PHE A 63 -1.53 2.58 -13.63
N HIS A 64 -1.49 1.36 -13.06
CA HIS A 64 -1.88 0.16 -13.78
C HIS A 64 -3.35 0.17 -14.18
N VAL A 65 -4.23 0.60 -13.28
CA VAL A 65 -5.66 0.78 -13.55
C VAL A 65 -5.87 1.81 -14.66
N ILE A 66 -5.28 3.00 -14.56
CA ILE A 66 -5.46 4.06 -15.57
C ILE A 66 -5.01 3.59 -16.96
N LYS A 67 -3.82 2.99 -17.08
CA LYS A 67 -3.31 2.47 -18.36
C LYS A 67 -4.16 1.33 -18.95
N LYS A 68 -4.96 0.65 -18.12
CA LYS A 68 -5.88 -0.39 -18.60
C LYS A 68 -7.12 0.20 -19.30
N TYR A 69 -7.49 1.43 -18.97
CA TYR A 69 -8.71 2.09 -19.47
C TYR A 69 -8.45 3.22 -20.47
N VAL A 70 -7.20 3.63 -20.68
CA VAL A 70 -6.75 4.62 -21.69
C VAL A 70 -5.97 3.90 -22.77
#